data_AF-A0A7V9HDP6-F1
#
_entry.id   AF-A0A7V9HDP6-F1
#
_cell.length_a   1.000
_cell.length_b   1.000
_cell.length_c   1.000
_cell.angle_alpha   90.00
_cell.angle_beta   90.00
_cell.angle_gamma   90.00
#
_symmetry.space_group_name_H-M   'P 1'
#
loop_
_entity.id
_entity.type
_entity.pdbx_description
1 polymer ?
#
loop_
_entity_poly.entity_id
_entity_poly.type
_entity_poly.pdbx_seq_one_letter_code
_entity_poly.pdbx_strand_id
1 'polypeptide(L)'
;MRIWVDLTNSPHVLVMRPVIRALEARGAEVRVTARDFAQTLGLLDRFGIAHEPIGRHRGSRLAAKAAGLLGRSATLTRWARGRRFDLALGHGSNDVTVAARVLGIPSSTTFDYEWARVQHTVNCR
;
A
#
# COMPACT_ATOMS: atom_id res chain seq x y z
N MET A 1 -2.13 -18.30 -3.66
CA MET A 1 -2.44 -17.22 -2.70
C MET A 1 -2.57 -15.92 -3.46
N ARG A 2 -3.46 -15.02 -3.05
CA ARG A 2 -3.67 -13.71 -3.65
C ARG A 2 -3.22 -12.62 -2.70
N ILE A 3 -2.14 -11.93 -3.03
CA ILE A 3 -1.44 -11.00 -2.14
C ILE A 3 -1.60 -9.58 -2.66
N TRP A 4 -1.99 -8.68 -1.77
CA TRP A 4 -2.07 -7.25 -2.04
C TRP A 4 -0.84 -6.55 -1.49
N VAL A 5 -0.12 -5.82 -2.33
CA VAL A 5 1.00 -4.96 -1.91
C VAL A 5 0.64 -3.50 -2.15
N ASP A 6 0.73 -2.63 -1.13
CA ASP A 6 0.50 -1.19 -1.28
C ASP A 6 1.80 -0.39 -1.07
N LEU A 7 2.11 0.47 -2.04
CA LEU A 7 3.34 1.26 -2.07
C LEU A 7 3.01 2.75 -2.04
N THR A 8 3.59 3.49 -1.09
CA THR A 8 3.24 4.90 -0.88
C THR A 8 4.38 5.88 -1.12
N ASN A 9 5.60 5.35 -1.29
CA ASN A 9 6.80 6.13 -1.54
C ASN A 9 7.81 5.36 -2.38
N SER A 10 8.78 6.07 -2.96
CA SER A 10 9.77 5.54 -3.88
C SER A 10 10.67 4.44 -3.28
N PRO A 11 11.16 4.54 -2.02
CA PRO A 11 11.96 3.46 -1.42
C PRO A 11 11.20 2.13 -1.30
N HIS A 12 9.87 2.17 -1.16
CA HIS A 12 9.06 0.96 -0.98
C HIS A 12 9.14 0.09 -2.23
N VAL A 13 9.27 0.68 -3.42
CA VAL A 13 9.44 -0.06 -4.67
C VAL A 13 10.71 -0.91 -4.64
N LEU A 14 11.81 -0.33 -4.15
CA LEU A 14 13.10 -1.00 -4.08
C LEU A 14 13.09 -2.13 -3.04
N VAL A 15 12.50 -1.89 -1.88
CA VAL A 15 12.38 -2.88 -0.79
C VAL A 15 11.43 -4.02 -1.17
N MET A 16 10.28 -3.71 -1.76
CA MET A 16 9.24 -4.70 -2.04
C MET A 16 9.46 -5.48 -3.34
N ARG A 17 10.22 -4.95 -4.31
CA ARG A 17 10.52 -5.67 -5.57
C ARG A 17 11.06 -7.10 -5.36
N PRO A 18 12.10 -7.36 -4.54
CA PRO A 18 12.55 -8.73 -4.30
C PRO A 18 11.50 -9.59 -3.58
N VAL A 19 10.71 -8.99 -2.69
CA VAL A 19 9.62 -9.69 -1.98
C VAL A 19 8.51 -10.12 -2.95
N ILE A 20 8.04 -9.20 -3.79
CA ILE A 20 7.04 -9.45 -4.84
C ILE A 20 7.49 -10.61 -5.73
N ARG A 21 8.72 -10.55 -6.25
CA ARG A 21 9.28 -11.60 -7.11
C ARG A 21 9.36 -12.96 -6.41
N ALA A 22 9.76 -12.98 -5.14
CA ALA A 22 9.83 -14.21 -4.36
C ALA A 22 8.45 -14.83 -4.11
N LEU A 23 7.41 -14.00 -3.91
CA LEU A 23 6.03 -14.45 -3.75
C LEU A 23 5.47 -14.99 -5.06
N GLU A 24 5.69 -14.29 -6.18
CA GLU A 24 5.28 -14.71 -7.52
C GLU A 24 5.95 -16.04 -7.90
N ALA A 25 7.26 -16.18 -7.64
CA ALA A 25 8.00 -17.42 -7.89
C ALA A 25 7.48 -18.63 -7.07
N ARG A 26 6.78 -18.37 -5.96
CA ARG A 26 6.10 -19.39 -5.15
C ARG A 26 4.64 -19.63 -5.59
N GLY A 27 4.20 -19.03 -6.70
CA GLY A 27 2.86 -19.19 -7.26
C GLY A 27 1.80 -18.27 -6.64
N ALA A 28 2.18 -17.19 -5.96
CA ALA A 28 1.22 -16.19 -5.50
C ALA A 28 0.81 -15.23 -6.64
N GLU A 29 -0.48 -14.91 -6.74
CA GLU A 29 -0.97 -13.79 -7.54
C GLU A 29 -0.73 -12.50 -6.73
N VAL A 30 0.21 -11.67 -7.14
CA VAL A 30 0.49 -10.39 -6.49
C VAL A 30 -0.21 -9.26 -7.23
N ARG A 31 -0.95 -8.41 -6.50
CA ARG A 31 -1.54 -7.18 -7.02
C ARG A 31 -0.98 -5.99 -6.28
N VAL A 32 -0.44 -5.03 -7.03
CA VAL A 32 0.18 -3.84 -6.46
C VAL A 32 -0.77 -2.65 -6.58
N THR A 33 -0.98 -1.91 -5.50
CA THR A 33 -1.52 -0.55 -5.52
C THR A 33 -0.39 0.42 -5.21
N ALA A 34 -0.41 1.60 -5.83
CA ALA A 34 0.65 2.58 -5.64
C ALA A 34 0.10 3.99 -5.52
N ARG A 35 0.67 4.79 -4.62
CA ARG A 35 0.39 6.23 -4.57
C ARG A 35 1.19 6.94 -5.66
N ASP A 36 0.53 7.85 -6.37
CA ASP A 36 1.22 8.84 -7.22
C ASP A 36 1.89 9.89 -6.31
N PHE A 37 3.09 9.53 -5.83
CA PHE A 37 3.95 10.33 -4.97
C PHE A 37 5.42 10.09 -5.32
N ALA A 38 6.18 11.19 -5.44
CA ALA A 38 7.59 11.15 -5.80
C ALA A 38 7.80 10.34 -7.11
N GLN A 39 8.74 9.39 -7.13
CA GLN A 39 9.07 8.55 -8.28
C GLN A 39 8.41 7.16 -8.22
N THR A 40 7.40 6.95 -7.37
CA THR A 40 6.84 5.61 -7.10
C THR A 40 6.33 4.93 -8.37
N LEU A 41 5.48 5.59 -9.17
CA LEU A 41 4.95 5.01 -10.40
C LEU A 41 6.05 4.80 -11.45
N GLY A 42 6.92 5.80 -11.65
CA GLY A 42 8.02 5.70 -12.60
C GLY A 42 9.03 4.59 -12.27
N LEU A 43 9.27 4.30 -10.99
CA LEU A 43 10.08 3.16 -10.58
C LEU A 43 9.36 1.83 -10.83
N LEU A 44 8.05 1.75 -10.58
CA LEU A 44 7.26 0.56 -10.89
C LEU A 44 7.27 0.25 -12.38
N ASP A 45 7.08 1.27 -13.23
CA ASP A 45 7.18 1.17 -14.68
C ASP A 45 8.57 0.69 -15.10
N ARG A 46 9.63 1.34 -14.57
CA ARG A 46 11.03 0.99 -14.86
C ARG A 46 11.35 -0.47 -14.54
N PHE A 47 10.76 -1.01 -13.48
CA PHE A 47 11.01 -2.40 -13.05
C PHE A 47 10.01 -3.41 -13.58
N GLY A 48 9.04 -2.99 -14.40
CA GLY A 48 8.02 -3.85 -15.00
C GLY A 48 7.05 -4.44 -13.97
N ILE A 49 6.72 -3.69 -12.91
CA ILE A 49 5.79 -4.13 -11.87
C ILE A 49 4.40 -3.56 -12.18
N ALA A 50 3.48 -4.43 -12.57
CA ALA A 50 2.10 -4.06 -12.84
C ALA A 50 1.42 -3.52 -11.57
N HIS A 51 0.79 -2.35 -11.67
CA HIS A 51 0.24 -1.66 -10.52
C HIS A 51 -1.02 -0.85 -10.84
N GLU A 52 -1.85 -0.61 -9.83
CA GLU A 52 -2.98 0.31 -9.88
C GLU A 52 -2.64 1.62 -9.15
N PRO A 53 -2.61 2.78 -9.83
CA PRO A 53 -2.39 4.06 -9.17
C PRO A 53 -3.62 4.47 -8.35
N ILE A 54 -3.49 4.52 -7.02
CA ILE A 54 -4.53 4.94 -6.09
C ILE A 54 -4.03 6.08 -5.19
N GLY A 55 -4.63 7.25 -5.41
CA GLY A 55 -4.34 8.49 -4.70
C GLY A 55 -3.27 9.33 -5.41
N ARG A 56 -3.56 10.62 -5.60
CA ARG A 56 -2.64 11.61 -6.20
C ARG A 56 -2.15 12.60 -5.15
N HIS A 57 -0.84 12.81 -5.06
CA HIS A 57 -0.28 13.90 -4.24
C HIS A 57 -0.36 15.22 -5.04
N ARG A 58 -1.52 15.89 -5.04
CA ARG A 58 -1.58 17.31 -5.44
C ARG A 58 -1.21 18.16 -4.23
N GLY A 59 -0.24 19.06 -4.42
CA GLY A 59 0.37 19.90 -3.38
C GLY A 59 -0.62 20.66 -2.48
N SER A 60 -0.07 21.18 -1.40
CA SER A 60 -0.65 21.73 -0.15
C SER A 60 -1.82 22.76 -0.19
N ARG A 61 -2.70 22.80 -1.20
CA ARG A 61 -3.69 23.89 -1.36
C ARG A 61 -5.15 23.54 -1.71
N LEU A 62 -5.60 22.28 -1.70
CA LEU A 62 -7.05 21.99 -1.85
C LEU A 62 -7.66 21.44 -0.56
N ALA A 63 -8.32 22.34 0.16
CA ALA A 63 -9.32 22.13 1.21
C ALA A 63 -10.19 20.86 0.99
N ALA A 64 -10.49 20.02 1.98
CA ALA A 64 -10.90 20.38 3.33
C ALA A 64 -10.25 19.49 4.42
N LYS A 65 -9.74 20.18 5.44
CA LYS A 65 -9.34 19.65 6.75
C LYS A 65 -10.54 18.92 7.38
N ALA A 66 -10.39 17.60 7.59
CA ALA A 66 -11.15 16.68 8.49
C ALA A 66 -11.61 15.36 7.81
N ALA A 67 -11.82 15.32 6.49
CA ALA A 67 -12.23 14.09 5.78
C ALA A 67 -11.06 13.27 5.16
N GLY A 68 -9.83 13.81 5.24
CA GLY A 68 -8.68 13.37 4.43
C GLY A 68 -7.99 12.07 4.85
N LEU A 69 -8.23 11.55 6.06
CA LEU A 69 -7.73 10.23 6.50
C LEU A 69 -8.67 9.07 6.09
N LEU A 70 -9.90 9.38 5.67
CA LEU A 70 -10.82 8.41 5.07
C LEU A 70 -10.62 8.28 3.55
N GLY A 71 -9.96 9.23 2.89
CA GLY A 71 -9.93 9.30 1.43
C GLY A 71 -9.24 8.12 0.74
N ARG A 72 -7.96 7.88 1.05
CA ARG A 72 -7.20 6.83 0.37
C ARG A 72 -7.57 5.45 0.89
N SER A 73 -7.66 5.26 2.20
CA SER A 73 -8.13 4.01 2.81
C SER A 73 -9.50 3.59 2.29
N ALA A 74 -10.49 4.49 2.16
CA ALA A 74 -11.80 4.12 1.59
C ALA A 74 -11.70 3.75 0.10
N THR A 75 -10.83 4.44 -0.65
CA THR A 75 -10.60 4.09 -2.06
C THR A 75 -9.94 2.71 -2.19
N LEU A 76 -8.94 2.42 -1.34
CA LEU A 76 -8.31 1.11 -1.25
C LEU A 76 -9.30 0.03 -0.81
N THR A 77 -10.13 0.29 0.21
CA THR A 77 -11.19 -0.63 0.65
C THR A 77 -12.15 -0.95 -0.49
N ARG A 78 -12.62 0.07 -1.23
CA ARG A 78 -13.52 -0.11 -2.38
C ARG A 78 -12.84 -0.90 -3.50
N TRP A 79 -11.57 -0.63 -3.77
CA TRP A 79 -10.79 -1.37 -4.76
C TRP A 79 -10.57 -2.81 -4.31
N ALA A 80 -10.18 -3.09 -3.07
CA ALA A 80 -9.89 -4.44 -2.63
C ALA A 80 -11.16 -5.31 -2.40
N ARG A 81 -12.32 -4.68 -2.17
CA ARG A 81 -13.59 -5.37 -1.94
C ARG A 81 -13.93 -6.35 -3.07
N GLY A 82 -14.31 -7.57 -2.69
CA GLY A 82 -14.71 -8.63 -3.61
C GLY A 82 -13.55 -9.32 -4.35
N ARG A 83 -12.31 -8.82 -4.19
CA ARG A 83 -11.15 -9.39 -4.89
C ARG A 83 -10.48 -10.56 -4.14
N ARG A 84 -10.98 -10.94 -2.94
CA ARG A 84 -10.55 -12.13 -2.19
C ARG A 84 -9.03 -12.21 -1.98
N PHE A 85 -8.45 -11.19 -1.37
CA PHE A 85 -7.04 -11.22 -0.96
C PHE A 85 -6.86 -12.05 0.31
N ASP A 86 -5.81 -12.87 0.33
CA ASP A 86 -5.44 -13.70 1.48
C ASP A 86 -4.51 -12.96 2.46
N LEU A 87 -3.74 -11.99 1.95
CA LEU A 87 -2.77 -11.22 2.71
C LEU A 87 -2.58 -9.82 2.10
N ALA A 88 -2.49 -8.80 2.95
CA ALA A 88 -2.09 -7.45 2.59
C ALA A 88 -0.70 -7.12 3.15
N LEU A 89 0.14 -6.49 2.34
CA LEU A 89 1.51 -6.10 2.66
C LEU A 89 1.71 -4.60 2.44
N GLY A 90 2.29 -3.93 3.44
CA GLY A 90 2.72 -2.54 3.36
C GLY A 90 4.17 -2.35 3.76
N HIS A 91 4.68 -1.14 3.53
CA HIS A 91 5.92 -0.64 4.11
C HIS A 91 5.59 0.71 4.77
N GLY A 92 5.36 0.73 6.08
CA GLY A 92 4.90 1.92 6.82
C GLY A 92 3.55 2.52 6.37
N SER A 93 2.79 1.88 5.48
CA SER A 93 1.52 2.45 4.98
C SER A 93 0.38 2.20 5.98
N ASN A 94 -0.14 3.26 6.59
CA ASN A 94 -1.36 3.16 7.41
C ASN A 94 -2.60 2.86 6.56
N ASP A 95 -2.63 3.32 5.30
CA ASP A 95 -3.85 3.25 4.48
C ASP A 95 -4.25 1.80 4.16
N VAL A 96 -3.27 0.97 3.78
CA VAL A 96 -3.49 -0.44 3.47
C VAL A 96 -3.88 -1.24 4.70
N THR A 97 -3.26 -0.97 5.86
CA THR A 97 -3.59 -1.64 7.12
C THR A 97 -5.00 -1.32 7.57
N VAL A 98 -5.41 -0.04 7.51
CA VAL A 98 -6.79 0.35 7.81
C VAL A 98 -7.77 -0.33 6.83
N ALA A 99 -7.47 -0.31 5.54
CA ALA A 99 -8.35 -0.93 4.52
C ALA A 99 -8.43 -2.46 4.67
N ALA A 100 -7.31 -3.13 4.93
CA ALA A 100 -7.25 -4.57 5.18
C ALA A 100 -8.04 -4.95 6.43
N ARG A 101 -7.91 -4.17 7.52
CA ARG A 101 -8.68 -4.36 8.74
C ARG A 101 -10.19 -4.21 8.52
N VAL A 102 -10.62 -3.20 7.76
CA VAL A 102 -12.04 -3.02 7.39
C VAL A 102 -12.58 -4.20 6.57
N LEU A 103 -11.74 -4.85 5.77
CA LEU A 103 -12.12 -5.98 4.92
C LEU A 103 -11.90 -7.35 5.58
N GLY A 104 -11.37 -7.41 6.81
CA GLY A 104 -11.02 -8.66 7.47
C GLY A 104 -9.86 -9.43 6.80
N ILE A 105 -8.99 -8.73 6.07
CA ILE A 105 -7.83 -9.32 5.39
C ILE A 105 -6.64 -9.30 6.37
N PRO A 106 -5.97 -10.44 6.63
CA PRO A 106 -4.71 -10.46 7.38
C PRO A 106 -3.70 -9.50 6.76
N SER A 107 -2.97 -8.74 7.59
CA SER A 107 -2.00 -7.77 7.09
C SER A 107 -0.67 -7.83 7.84
N SER A 108 0.41 -7.51 7.12
CA SER A 108 1.74 -7.34 7.68
C SER A 108 2.38 -6.10 7.07
N THR A 109 3.28 -5.46 7.82
CA THR A 109 4.00 -4.29 7.36
C THR A 109 5.43 -4.31 7.88
N THR A 110 6.32 -3.67 7.14
CA THR A 110 7.69 -3.39 7.59
C THR A 110 7.86 -1.91 7.88
N PHE A 111 8.79 -1.57 8.77
CA PHE A 111 9.12 -0.20 9.13
C PHE A 111 10.60 0.06 8.88
N ASP A 112 10.94 1.29 8.56
CA ASP A 112 12.29 1.79 8.32
C ASP A 112 12.71 2.89 9.31
N TYR A 113 11.77 3.37 10.15
CA TYR A 113 12.02 4.43 11.12
C TYR A 113 11.41 4.14 12.50
N GLU A 114 12.27 3.98 13.50
CA GLU A 114 11.92 3.54 14.85
C GLU A 114 11.04 4.53 15.63
N TRP A 115 11.08 5.82 15.27
CA TRP A 115 10.30 6.86 15.97
C TRP A 115 8.93 7.16 15.35
N ALA A 116 8.50 6.39 14.35
CA ALA A 116 7.19 6.50 13.71
C ALA A 116 6.02 6.01 14.61
N ARG A 117 5.93 6.50 15.85
CA ARG A 117 5.03 6.00 16.91
C ARG A 117 3.56 5.86 16.49
N VAL A 118 3.02 6.84 15.78
CA VAL A 118 1.62 6.80 15.30
C VAL A 118 1.43 5.68 14.28
N GLN A 119 2.35 5.55 13.33
CA GLN A 119 2.34 4.51 12.31
C GLN A 119 2.44 3.12 12.96
N HIS A 120 3.33 2.92 13.93
CA HIS A 120 3.44 1.67 14.68
C HIS A 120 2.15 1.34 15.42
N THR A 121 1.52 2.33 16.07
CA THR A 121 0.28 2.13 16.83
C THR A 121 -0.88 1.70 15.93
N VAL A 122 -0.96 2.22 14.71
CA VAL A 122 -2.01 1.86 13.73
C VAL A 122 -1.75 0.48 13.13
N ASN A 123 -0.50 0.17 12.79
CA ASN A 123 -0.17 -1.02 12.01
C ASN A 123 0.04 -2.30 12.85
N CYS A 124 0.37 -2.18 14.13
CA CYS A 124 0.68 -3.32 15.00
C CYS A 124 -0.49 -3.72 15.93
N ARG A 125 -1.74 -3.39 15.57
CA ARG A 125 -2.96 -3.68 16.33
C ARG A 125 -4.00 -4.42 15.50
#